data_AF-A0A2V2BQU8-F1
#
_entry.id   AF-A0A2V2BQU8-F1
#
_cell.length_a   1.000
_cell.length_b   1.000
_cell.length_c   1.000
_cell.angle_alpha   90.00
_cell.angle_beta   90.00
_cell.angle_gamma   90.00
#
_symmetry.space_group_name_H-M   'P 1'
#
loop_
_entity.id
_entity.type
_entity.pdbx_description
1 polymer ?
#
loop_
_entity_poly.entity_id
_entity_poly.type
_entity_poly.pdbx_seq_one_letter_code
_entity_poly.pdbx_strand_id
1 'polypeptide(L)'
;MRRERPRGIFAACQRLLNNTGNGARASRIARDSRRECAVIAVLLSDAAFAAAAGIGFGIAFNPPKGKLLLAGLFAAVGHSLRLWLMLGCGMNICPATLIGAFAIGILGFLAGRISGCPSEIFTFPALLPMIPGLYAYKAVLAAIKFLSESPGSELSGKCLSEFFFNAITSTAIMLAIVIGAAASVFIDTLSARIENRKMLAGLGRGSAHRAGMPRSA
;
A
#
# COMPACT_ATOMS: atom_id res chain seq x y z
N MET A 1 13.50 -20.51 -15.37
CA MET A 1 13.15 -19.61 -14.25
C MET A 1 13.99 -18.34 -14.28
N ARG A 2 13.60 -17.31 -15.06
CA ARG A 2 14.17 -15.97 -14.89
C ARG A 2 13.30 -15.25 -13.85
N ARG A 3 13.76 -15.17 -12.60
CA ARG A 3 13.27 -14.13 -11.67
C ARG A 3 13.50 -12.81 -12.39
N GLU A 4 12.41 -12.16 -12.80
CA GLU A 4 12.42 -10.84 -13.40
C GLU A 4 13.35 -9.95 -12.56
N ARG A 5 14.51 -9.62 -13.11
CA ARG A 5 15.46 -8.71 -12.46
C ARG A 5 14.67 -7.44 -12.16
N PRO A 6 14.81 -6.84 -10.97
CA PRO A 6 14.30 -5.50 -10.76
C PRO A 6 14.83 -4.62 -11.90
N ARG A 7 14.07 -3.64 -12.37
CA ARG A 7 14.55 -2.60 -13.29
C ARG A 7 14.59 -1.29 -12.51
N GLY A 8 15.64 -0.49 -12.70
CA GLY A 8 15.88 0.75 -11.96
C GLY A 8 16.89 0.61 -10.79
N ILE A 9 16.85 1.57 -9.85
CA ILE A 9 17.77 1.68 -8.70
C ILE A 9 17.82 0.39 -7.89
N PHE A 10 16.68 -0.31 -7.74
CA PHE A 10 16.57 -1.59 -7.06
C PHE A 10 17.40 -2.70 -7.74
N ALA A 11 17.51 -2.66 -9.08
CA ALA A 11 18.32 -3.59 -9.88
C ALA A 11 19.81 -3.33 -9.72
N ALA A 12 20.19 -2.05 -9.72
CA ALA A 12 21.55 -1.59 -9.56
C ALA A 12 22.05 -1.96 -8.16
N CYS A 13 21.22 -1.72 -7.14
CA CYS A 13 21.49 -2.12 -5.77
C CYS A 13 21.60 -3.65 -5.63
N GLN A 14 20.66 -4.42 -6.20
CA GLN A 14 20.71 -5.87 -6.11
C GLN A 14 21.86 -6.50 -6.91
N ARG A 15 22.32 -5.87 -7.99
CA ARG A 15 23.56 -6.27 -8.70
C ARG A 15 24.82 -5.92 -7.91
N LEU A 16 24.87 -4.76 -7.25
CA LEU A 16 25.95 -4.39 -6.34
C LEU A 16 26.05 -5.36 -5.15
N LEU A 17 24.91 -5.83 -4.63
CA LEU A 17 24.84 -6.83 -3.58
C LEU A 17 25.35 -8.22 -4.00
N ASN A 18 25.25 -8.57 -5.30
CA ASN A 18 25.50 -9.91 -5.82
C ASN A 18 26.89 -10.09 -6.46
N ASN A 19 27.60 -9.01 -6.82
CA ASN A 19 28.89 -9.07 -7.55
C ASN A 19 30.15 -9.11 -6.64
N THR A 20 30.01 -9.03 -5.31
CA THR A 20 31.15 -8.86 -4.38
C THR A 20 31.49 -10.16 -3.63
N GLY A 21 31.72 -11.23 -4.40
CA GLY A 21 32.01 -12.59 -3.91
C GLY A 21 33.48 -12.88 -3.58
N ASN A 22 34.42 -11.96 -3.79
CA ASN A 22 35.86 -12.25 -3.62
C ASN A 22 36.48 -11.34 -2.53
N GLY A 23 36.72 -11.87 -1.32
CA GLY A 23 37.41 -11.18 -0.22
C GLY A 23 36.71 -11.30 1.13
N ALA A 24 37.13 -12.26 1.96
CA ALA A 24 36.41 -12.66 3.17
C ALA A 24 37.04 -12.07 4.46
N ARG A 25 36.15 -11.48 5.29
CA ARG A 25 36.23 -11.19 6.74
C ARG A 25 36.29 -9.72 7.17
N ALA A 26 37.28 -8.91 6.76
CA ALA A 26 37.30 -7.45 7.07
C ALA A 26 36.14 -6.69 6.39
N SER A 27 35.65 -7.26 5.30
CA SER A 27 34.55 -6.77 4.49
C SER A 27 33.17 -7.06 5.07
N ARG A 28 32.98 -7.76 6.19
CA ARG A 28 31.63 -8.09 6.70
C ARG A 28 30.94 -6.90 7.37
N ILE A 29 31.65 -6.18 8.24
CA ILE A 29 31.12 -4.99 8.93
C ILE A 29 30.95 -3.82 7.94
N ALA A 30 31.93 -3.62 7.05
CA ALA A 30 31.82 -2.63 5.96
C ALA A 30 30.85 -3.04 4.84
N ARG A 31 30.42 -4.31 4.78
CA ARG A 31 29.31 -4.78 3.92
C ARG A 31 27.97 -4.57 4.59
N ASP A 32 27.85 -4.83 5.88
CA ASP A 32 26.62 -4.62 6.65
C ASP A 32 26.22 -3.14 6.65
N SER A 33 27.17 -2.26 7.02
CA SER A 33 26.96 -0.81 7.00
C SER A 33 26.68 -0.24 5.58
N ARG A 34 27.33 -0.75 4.52
CA ARG A 34 27.01 -0.34 3.13
C ARG A 34 25.68 -0.88 2.62
N ARG A 35 25.27 -2.07 3.08
CA ARG A 35 23.97 -2.66 2.75
C ARG A 35 22.85 -1.85 3.36
N GLU A 36 22.99 -1.44 4.61
CA GLU A 36 22.04 -0.57 5.30
C GLU A 36 21.92 0.80 4.62
N CYS A 37 23.03 1.47 4.31
CA CYS A 37 23.00 2.75 3.58
C CYS A 37 22.30 2.64 2.22
N ALA A 38 22.54 1.56 1.48
CA ALA A 38 21.92 1.34 0.18
C ALA A 38 20.42 1.03 0.27
N VAL A 39 20.00 0.25 1.27
CA VAL A 39 18.58 -0.03 1.54
C VAL A 39 17.85 1.24 1.95
N ILE A 40 18.44 2.07 2.82
CA ILE A 40 17.88 3.36 3.24
C ILE A 40 17.74 4.31 2.04
N ALA A 41 18.77 4.40 1.19
CA ALA A 41 18.71 5.24 -0.01
C ALA A 41 17.61 4.79 -0.98
N VAL A 42 17.45 3.47 -1.17
CA VAL A 42 16.35 2.90 -1.97
C VAL A 42 15.00 3.23 -1.36
N LEU A 43 14.83 3.01 -0.04
CA LEU A 43 13.58 3.33 0.66
C LEU A 43 13.21 4.80 0.54
N LEU A 44 14.18 5.71 0.69
CA LEU A 44 13.93 7.14 0.67
C LEU A 44 13.55 7.62 -0.73
N SER A 45 14.25 7.14 -1.77
CA SER A 45 13.92 7.46 -3.15
C SER A 45 12.54 6.93 -3.55
N ASP A 46 12.23 5.69 -3.20
CA ASP A 46 10.96 5.05 -3.53
C ASP A 46 9.80 5.66 -2.74
N ALA A 47 10.03 6.05 -1.49
CA ALA A 47 9.09 6.82 -0.68
C ALA A 47 8.80 8.20 -1.28
N ALA A 48 9.80 8.89 -1.82
CA ALA A 48 9.61 10.19 -2.47
C ALA A 48 8.76 10.07 -3.75
N PHE A 49 8.99 9.04 -4.57
CA PHE A 49 8.15 8.76 -5.74
C PHE A 49 6.73 8.34 -5.35
N ALA A 50 6.58 7.50 -4.31
CA ALA A 50 5.27 7.12 -3.79
C ALA A 50 4.50 8.32 -3.23
N ALA A 51 5.18 9.22 -2.51
CA ALA A 51 4.59 10.46 -2.02
C ALA A 51 4.18 11.38 -3.17
N ALA A 52 5.03 11.55 -4.19
CA ALA A 52 4.70 12.35 -5.37
C ALA A 52 3.50 11.78 -6.13
N ALA A 53 3.43 10.46 -6.30
CA ALA A 53 2.29 9.78 -6.91
C ALA A 53 1.01 9.94 -6.07
N GLY A 54 1.11 9.77 -4.75
CA GLY A 54 0.00 9.97 -3.82
C GLY A 54 -0.51 11.41 -3.78
N ILE A 55 0.38 12.40 -3.79
CA ILE A 55 0.02 13.82 -3.87
C ILE A 55 -0.63 14.13 -5.22
N GLY A 56 -0.02 13.69 -6.33
CA GLY A 56 -0.54 13.92 -7.67
C GLY A 56 -1.96 13.38 -7.84
N PHE A 57 -2.23 12.18 -7.34
CA PHE A 57 -3.57 11.62 -7.37
C PHE A 57 -4.51 12.21 -6.32
N GLY A 58 -3.97 12.61 -5.17
CA GLY A 58 -4.72 13.34 -4.14
C GLY A 58 -5.31 14.63 -4.67
N ILE A 59 -4.62 15.36 -5.55
CA ILE A 59 -5.13 16.60 -6.17
C ILE A 59 -6.44 16.36 -6.93
N ALA A 60 -6.62 15.20 -7.56
CA ALA A 60 -7.84 14.87 -8.31
C ALA A 60 -9.09 14.80 -7.42
N PHE A 61 -8.93 14.50 -6.14
CA PHE A 61 -10.01 14.47 -5.16
C PHE A 61 -10.27 15.82 -4.48
N ASN A 62 -9.55 16.88 -4.89
CA ASN A 62 -9.64 18.23 -4.36
C ASN A 62 -9.68 18.33 -2.80
N PRO A 63 -8.79 17.64 -2.06
CA PRO A 63 -8.70 17.77 -0.62
C PRO A 63 -8.23 19.18 -0.24
N PRO A 64 -8.63 19.69 0.94
CA PRO A 64 -8.13 20.97 1.42
C PRO A 64 -6.59 20.92 1.54
N LYS A 65 -5.92 21.98 1.09
CA LYS A 65 -4.47 22.02 0.80
C LYS A 65 -3.57 21.45 1.92
N GLY A 66 -3.94 21.63 3.20
CA GLY A 66 -3.17 21.09 4.33
C GLY A 66 -3.24 19.57 4.49
N LYS A 67 -4.28 18.92 3.96
CA LYS A 67 -4.51 17.46 4.08
C LYS A 67 -3.83 16.66 2.96
N LEU A 68 -3.52 17.32 1.84
CA LEU A 68 -2.88 16.70 0.68
C LEU A 68 -1.47 16.17 1.00
N LEU A 69 -0.68 16.95 1.76
CA LEU A 69 0.66 16.52 2.20
C LEU A 69 0.59 15.27 3.09
N LEU A 70 -0.46 15.17 3.90
CA LEU A 70 -0.67 14.02 4.78
C LEU A 70 -0.98 12.74 3.99
N ALA A 71 -1.74 12.85 2.90
CA ALA A 71 -1.98 11.73 1.98
C ALA A 71 -0.67 11.26 1.32
N GLY A 72 0.20 12.18 0.92
CA GLY A 72 1.55 11.87 0.42
C GLY A 72 2.43 11.17 1.46
N LEU A 73 2.36 11.63 2.72
CA LEU A 73 3.11 11.00 3.81
C LEU A 73 2.63 9.56 4.07
N PHE A 74 1.34 9.30 4.01
CA PHE A 74 0.81 7.93 4.16
C PHE A 74 1.19 7.03 2.99
N ALA A 75 1.23 7.56 1.77
CA ALA A 75 1.75 6.85 0.60
C ALA A 75 3.20 6.42 0.80
N ALA A 76 4.05 7.35 1.29
CA ALA A 76 5.44 7.06 1.64
C ALA A 76 5.53 5.98 2.73
N VAL A 77 4.83 6.16 3.86
CA VAL A 77 4.90 5.24 5.01
C VAL A 77 4.44 3.83 4.63
N GLY A 78 3.29 3.68 3.98
CA GLY A 78 2.75 2.37 3.63
C GLY A 78 3.59 1.63 2.58
N HIS A 79 4.14 2.36 1.61
CA HIS A 79 5.00 1.76 0.59
C HIS A 79 6.41 1.44 1.13
N SER A 80 6.97 2.28 2.00
CA SER A 80 8.19 1.97 2.74
C SER A 80 8.01 0.77 3.67
N LEU A 81 6.86 0.64 4.34
CA LEU A 81 6.55 -0.52 5.18
C LEU A 81 6.53 -1.80 4.35
N ARG A 82 5.86 -1.79 3.20
CA ARG A 82 5.86 -2.92 2.25
C ARG A 82 7.27 -3.30 1.82
N LEU A 83 8.12 -2.33 1.46
CA LEU A 83 9.51 -2.57 1.08
C LEU A 83 10.36 -3.10 2.23
N TRP A 84 10.18 -2.56 3.43
CA TRP A 84 10.91 -2.99 4.62
C TRP A 84 10.56 -4.44 4.97
N LEU A 85 9.29 -4.85 4.87
CA LEU A 85 8.88 -6.25 5.07
C LEU A 85 9.49 -7.19 4.01
N MET A 86 9.59 -6.73 2.76
CA MET A 86 10.20 -7.52 1.69
C MET A 86 11.71 -7.68 1.86
N LEU A 87 12.41 -6.59 2.18
CA LEU A 87 13.87 -6.56 2.24
C LEU A 87 14.42 -7.06 3.58
N GLY A 88 13.76 -6.73 4.68
CA GLY A 88 14.17 -7.08 6.05
C GLY A 88 13.74 -8.47 6.47
N CYS A 89 12.48 -8.84 6.20
CA CYS A 89 11.92 -10.13 6.64
C CYS A 89 11.85 -11.19 5.53
N GLY A 90 12.21 -10.87 4.28
CA GLY A 90 12.12 -11.80 3.16
C GLY A 90 10.70 -12.25 2.84
N MET A 91 9.69 -11.49 3.26
CA MET A 91 8.28 -11.84 3.09
C MET A 91 7.85 -11.77 1.63
N ASN A 92 6.92 -12.65 1.24
CA ASN A 92 6.28 -12.60 -0.07
C ASN A 92 5.52 -11.27 -0.26
N ILE A 93 5.37 -10.87 -1.53
CA ILE A 93 4.73 -9.61 -1.90
C ILE A 93 3.28 -9.48 -1.40
N CYS A 94 2.52 -10.57 -1.39
CA CYS A 94 1.12 -10.57 -0.97
C CYS A 94 0.94 -10.19 0.51
N PRO A 95 1.52 -10.92 1.49
CA PRO A 95 1.36 -10.57 2.90
C PRO A 95 2.03 -9.23 3.26
N ALA A 96 3.14 -8.86 2.61
CA ALA A 96 3.76 -7.54 2.81
C ALA A 96 2.83 -6.41 2.36
N THR A 97 2.14 -6.59 1.23
CA THR A 97 1.15 -5.62 0.73
C THR A 97 -0.08 -5.57 1.63
N LEU A 98 -0.56 -6.71 2.13
CA LEU A 98 -1.69 -6.75 3.08
C LEU A 98 -1.39 -5.93 4.33
N ILE A 99 -0.22 -6.12 4.94
CA ILE A 99 0.19 -5.39 6.14
C ILE A 99 0.38 -3.90 5.83
N GLY A 100 1.00 -3.56 4.69
CA GLY A 100 1.14 -2.17 4.24
C GLY A 100 -0.21 -1.48 4.03
N ALA A 101 -1.13 -2.13 3.32
CA ALA A 101 -2.46 -1.60 3.04
C ALA A 101 -3.30 -1.46 4.33
N PHE A 102 -3.19 -2.42 5.25
CA PHE A 102 -3.84 -2.37 6.55
C PHE A 102 -3.30 -1.21 7.40
N ALA A 103 -1.98 -0.99 7.40
CA ALA A 103 -1.37 0.14 8.09
C ALA A 103 -1.83 1.48 7.51
N ILE A 104 -1.89 1.62 6.18
CA ILE A 104 -2.47 2.81 5.53
C ILE A 104 -3.92 3.00 5.95
N GLY A 105 -4.71 1.93 6.01
CA GLY A 105 -6.11 2.00 6.44
C GLY A 105 -6.28 2.49 7.88
N ILE A 106 -5.46 1.99 8.82
CA ILE A 106 -5.48 2.48 10.21
C ILE A 106 -5.05 3.95 10.30
N LEU A 107 -4.00 4.33 9.56
CA LEU A 107 -3.53 5.71 9.51
C LEU A 107 -4.59 6.66 8.90
N GLY A 108 -5.27 6.21 7.85
CA GLY A 108 -6.37 6.93 7.22
C GLY A 108 -7.54 7.15 8.18
N PHE A 109 -7.95 6.13 8.94
CA PHE A 109 -8.95 6.26 10.00
C PHE A 109 -8.54 7.31 11.06
N LEU A 110 -7.32 7.21 11.59
CA LEU A 110 -6.83 8.12 12.62
C LEU A 110 -6.78 9.57 12.11
N ALA A 111 -6.29 9.75 10.87
CA ALA A 111 -6.23 11.04 10.21
C ALA A 111 -7.62 11.61 9.95
N GLY A 112 -8.58 10.79 9.53
CA GLY A 112 -9.97 11.17 9.32
C GLY A 112 -10.61 11.70 10.60
N ARG A 113 -10.33 11.06 11.74
CA ARG A 113 -10.86 11.49 13.04
C ARG A 113 -10.30 12.83 13.53
N ILE A 114 -9.01 13.07 13.29
CA ILE A 114 -8.35 14.34 13.64
C ILE A 114 -8.78 15.46 12.69
N SER A 115 -8.91 15.12 11.40
CA SER A 115 -9.10 16.08 10.32
C SER A 115 -10.57 16.44 10.04
N GLY A 116 -11.52 15.68 10.59
CA GLY A 116 -12.95 15.84 10.35
C GLY A 116 -13.36 15.58 8.89
N CYS A 117 -12.57 14.78 8.17
CA CYS A 117 -12.81 14.45 6.77
C CYS A 117 -12.93 12.93 6.59
N PRO A 118 -13.67 12.45 5.57
CA PRO A 118 -13.70 11.02 5.23
C PRO A 118 -12.29 10.47 5.03
N SER A 119 -12.00 9.32 5.62
CA SER A 119 -10.65 8.70 5.59
C SER A 119 -10.22 8.31 4.19
N GLU A 120 -11.18 8.07 3.30
CA GLU A 120 -11.02 7.70 1.89
C GLU A 120 -10.16 8.71 1.12
N ILE A 121 -10.26 10.00 1.49
CA ILE A 121 -9.50 11.09 0.88
C ILE A 121 -7.98 10.90 1.09
N PHE A 122 -7.58 10.20 2.16
CA PHE A 122 -6.19 9.90 2.46
C PHE A 122 -5.79 8.50 2.01
N THR A 123 -6.67 7.52 2.23
CA THR A 123 -6.39 6.10 2.00
C THR A 123 -6.30 5.78 0.51
N PHE A 124 -7.18 6.31 -0.35
CA PHE A 124 -7.14 6.01 -1.79
C PHE A 124 -5.86 6.51 -2.47
N PRO A 125 -5.45 7.78 -2.32
CA PRO A 125 -4.21 8.25 -2.94
C PRO A 125 -2.97 7.51 -2.42
N ALA A 126 -2.97 7.10 -1.15
CA ALA A 126 -1.87 6.37 -0.54
C ALA A 126 -1.72 4.92 -1.03
N LEU A 127 -2.81 4.27 -1.47
CA LEU A 127 -2.78 2.87 -1.94
C LEU A 127 -2.37 2.71 -3.41
N LEU A 128 -2.48 3.75 -4.22
CA LEU A 128 -2.19 3.67 -5.66
C LEU A 128 -0.77 3.22 -6.01
N PRO A 129 0.29 3.68 -5.32
CA PRO A 129 1.65 3.21 -5.59
C PRO A 129 1.82 1.70 -5.34
N MET A 130 0.91 1.07 -4.61
CA MET A 130 0.94 -0.36 -4.30
C MET A 130 0.19 -1.23 -5.32
N ILE A 131 -0.56 -0.63 -6.26
CA ILE A 131 -1.32 -1.39 -7.26
C ILE A 131 -0.35 -2.15 -8.18
N PRO A 132 -0.51 -3.47 -8.35
CA PRO A 132 0.40 -4.33 -9.11
C PRO A 132 0.23 -4.19 -10.63
N GLY A 133 0.19 -2.96 -11.15
CA GLY A 133 -0.07 -2.67 -12.57
C GLY A 133 0.95 -3.30 -13.52
N LEU A 134 2.22 -3.40 -13.11
CA LEU A 134 3.27 -4.06 -13.91
C LEU A 134 3.03 -5.57 -14.05
N TYR A 135 2.54 -6.23 -13.00
CA TYR A 135 2.20 -7.66 -13.05
C TYR A 135 0.98 -7.89 -13.93
N ALA A 136 -0.05 -7.04 -13.80
CA ALA A 136 -1.22 -7.08 -14.69
C ALA A 136 -0.82 -6.89 -16.17
N TYR A 137 0.01 -5.89 -16.46
CA TYR A 137 0.51 -5.65 -17.82
C TYR A 137 1.27 -6.86 -18.38
N LYS A 138 2.15 -7.48 -17.56
CA LYS A 138 2.88 -8.70 -17.96
C LYS A 138 1.97 -9.88 -18.23
N ALA A 139 0.91 -10.05 -17.45
CA ALA A 139 -0.08 -11.09 -17.70
C ALA A 139 -0.75 -10.88 -19.07
N VAL A 140 -1.23 -9.66 -19.36
CA VAL A 140 -1.83 -9.35 -20.66
C VAL A 140 -0.84 -9.58 -21.81
N LEU A 141 0.42 -9.14 -21.64
CA LEU A 141 1.46 -9.35 -22.64
C LEU A 141 1.75 -10.85 -22.88
N ALA A 142 1.78 -11.65 -21.82
CA ALA A 142 1.95 -13.10 -21.94
C ALA A 142 0.76 -13.77 -22.65
N ALA A 143 -0.46 -13.28 -22.43
CA ALA A 143 -1.66 -13.74 -23.14
C ALA A 143 -1.61 -13.40 -24.64
N ILE A 144 -1.23 -12.18 -24.99
CA ILE A 144 -1.08 -11.78 -26.40
C ILE A 144 0.00 -12.64 -27.09
N LYS A 145 1.15 -12.85 -26.44
CA LYS A 145 2.21 -13.72 -26.97
C LYS A 145 1.75 -15.14 -27.16
N PHE A 146 0.96 -15.68 -26.23
CA PHE A 146 0.38 -17.02 -26.35
C PHE A 146 -0.57 -17.14 -27.55
N LEU A 147 -1.39 -16.12 -27.81
CA LEU A 147 -2.31 -16.08 -28.95
C LEU A 147 -1.63 -15.85 -30.32
N SER A 148 -0.43 -15.26 -30.32
CA SER A 148 0.32 -14.95 -31.54
C SER A 148 1.27 -16.07 -31.99
N GLU A 149 1.44 -17.11 -31.17
CA GLU A 149 2.37 -18.22 -31.41
C GLU A 149 1.62 -19.44 -31.96
N SER A 150 2.26 -20.19 -32.88
CA SER A 150 1.66 -21.38 -33.47
C SER A 150 1.38 -22.48 -32.42
N PRO A 151 0.23 -23.17 -32.49
CA PRO A 151 -0.10 -24.26 -31.55
C PRO A 151 0.96 -25.37 -31.59
N GLY A 152 1.56 -25.70 -30.43
CA GLY A 152 2.49 -26.83 -30.28
C GLY A 152 3.96 -26.48 -30.04
N SER A 153 4.33 -25.20 -29.93
CA SER A 153 5.70 -24.82 -29.55
C SER A 153 5.96 -24.95 -28.04
N GLU A 154 7.18 -25.29 -27.62
CA GLU A 154 7.59 -25.23 -26.20
C GLU A 154 7.43 -23.82 -25.59
N LEU A 155 7.33 -22.79 -26.43
CA LEU A 155 7.17 -21.39 -26.02
C LEU A 155 5.76 -21.07 -25.54
N SER A 156 4.73 -21.75 -26.08
CA SER A 156 3.34 -21.60 -25.61
C SER A 156 3.18 -22.04 -24.14
N GLY A 157 3.83 -23.14 -23.74
CA GLY A 157 3.82 -23.60 -22.34
C GLY A 157 4.48 -22.61 -21.36
N LYS A 158 5.59 -21.98 -21.79
CA LYS A 158 6.26 -20.94 -20.98
C LYS A 158 5.40 -19.69 -20.85
N CYS A 159 4.81 -19.19 -21.94
CA CYS A 159 3.92 -18.03 -21.90
C CYS A 159 2.71 -18.27 -20.99
N LEU A 160 2.13 -19.47 -21.02
CA LEU A 160 1.02 -19.84 -20.15
C LEU A 160 1.42 -19.81 -18.67
N SER A 161 2.59 -20.35 -18.32
CA SER A 161 3.09 -20.31 -16.94
C SER A 161 3.35 -18.88 -16.45
N GLU A 162 3.86 -18.00 -17.31
CA GLU A 162 4.07 -16.58 -17.00
C GLU A 162 2.74 -15.83 -16.85
N PHE A 163 1.74 -16.16 -17.66
CA PHE A 163 0.39 -15.62 -17.53
C PHE A 163 -0.19 -15.94 -16.15
N PHE A 164 -0.25 -17.22 -15.78
CA PHE A 164 -0.83 -17.63 -14.50
C PHE A 164 -0.08 -17.03 -13.31
N PHE A 165 1.25 -17.04 -13.34
CA PHE A 165 2.04 -16.50 -12.24
C PHE A 165 1.79 -14.99 -12.02
N ASN A 166 1.83 -14.20 -13.10
CA ASN A 166 1.62 -12.76 -13.01
C ASN A 166 0.15 -12.42 -12.70
N ALA A 167 -0.81 -13.15 -13.28
CA ALA A 167 -2.23 -12.96 -13.03
C ALA A 167 -2.59 -13.28 -11.57
N ILE A 168 -2.19 -14.45 -11.06
CA ILE A 168 -2.46 -14.86 -9.67
C ILE A 168 -1.82 -13.87 -8.70
N THR A 169 -0.56 -13.47 -8.94
CA THR A 169 0.14 -12.50 -8.08
C THR A 169 -0.57 -11.14 -8.07
N SER A 170 -0.97 -10.64 -9.25
CA SER A 170 -1.68 -9.37 -9.36
C SER A 170 -3.03 -9.40 -8.64
N THR A 171 -3.82 -10.46 -8.85
CA THR A 171 -5.12 -10.62 -8.19
C THR A 171 -4.97 -10.75 -6.67
N ALA A 172 -3.97 -11.50 -6.19
CA ALA A 172 -3.72 -11.65 -4.76
C ALA A 172 -3.32 -10.32 -4.10
N ILE A 173 -2.49 -9.50 -4.76
CA ILE A 173 -2.11 -8.17 -4.26
C ILE A 173 -3.32 -7.23 -4.28
N MET A 174 -4.15 -7.25 -5.34
CA MET A 174 -5.38 -6.45 -5.39
C MET A 174 -6.34 -6.83 -4.26
N LEU A 175 -6.54 -8.13 -4.00
CA LEU A 175 -7.34 -8.60 -2.87
C LEU A 175 -6.76 -8.14 -1.53
N ALA A 176 -5.44 -8.21 -1.37
CA ALA A 176 -4.78 -7.75 -0.15
C ALA A 176 -4.98 -6.24 0.09
N ILE A 177 -4.90 -5.42 -0.98
CA ILE A 177 -5.16 -3.99 -0.92
C ILE A 177 -6.63 -3.73 -0.55
N VAL A 178 -7.56 -4.41 -1.20
CA VAL A 178 -9.01 -4.24 -0.93
C VAL A 178 -9.35 -4.63 0.50
N ILE A 179 -8.83 -5.75 1.00
CA ILE A 179 -9.05 -6.19 2.39
C ILE A 179 -8.45 -5.17 3.38
N GLY A 180 -7.23 -4.70 3.12
CA GLY A 180 -6.58 -3.67 3.96
C GLY A 180 -7.35 -2.34 3.97
N ALA A 181 -7.83 -1.89 2.81
CA ALA A 181 -8.59 -0.65 2.67
C ALA A 181 -10.00 -0.76 3.28
N ALA A 182 -10.66 -1.91 3.11
CA ALA A 182 -11.99 -2.16 3.66
C ALA A 182 -11.99 -2.09 5.20
N ALA A 183 -10.89 -2.47 5.85
CA ALA A 183 -10.73 -2.29 7.29
C ALA A 183 -10.89 -0.82 7.71
N SER A 184 -10.29 0.13 6.97
CA SER A 184 -10.47 1.57 7.24
C SER A 184 -11.94 1.97 7.16
N VAL A 185 -12.57 1.72 6.02
CA VAL A 185 -13.96 2.15 5.73
C VAL A 185 -14.94 1.57 6.76
N PHE A 186 -14.74 0.29 7.12
CA PHE A 186 -15.57 -0.37 8.12
C PHE A 186 -15.40 0.24 9.51
N ILE A 187 -14.16 0.52 9.93
CA ILE A 187 -13.86 1.14 11.23
C ILE A 187 -14.41 2.57 11.29
N ASP A 188 -14.28 3.36 10.22
CA ASP A 188 -14.85 4.71 10.13
C ASP A 188 -16.38 4.68 10.28
N THR A 189 -17.03 3.80 9.52
CA THR A 189 -18.50 3.64 9.55
C THR A 189 -19.00 3.18 10.92
N LEU A 190 -18.31 2.22 11.55
CA LEU A 190 -18.67 1.72 12.88
C LEU A 190 -18.49 2.81 13.96
N SER A 191 -17.39 3.55 13.90
CA SER A 191 -17.09 4.62 14.85
C SER A 191 -18.12 5.74 14.77
N ALA A 192 -18.51 6.16 13.56
CA ALA A 192 -19.56 7.14 13.35
C ALA A 192 -20.92 6.66 13.92
N ARG A 193 -21.26 5.38 13.73
CA ARG A 193 -22.50 4.79 14.28
C ARG A 193 -22.51 4.78 15.81
N ILE A 194 -21.39 4.45 16.45
CA ILE A 194 -21.29 4.43 17.92
C ILE A 194 -21.45 5.84 18.49
N GLU A 195 -20.79 6.83 17.89
CA GLU A 195 -20.87 8.23 18.33
C GLU A 195 -22.29 8.78 18.19
N ASN A 196 -22.96 8.49 17.07
CA ASN A 196 -24.35 8.90 16.85
C ASN A 196 -25.32 8.24 17.85
N ARG A 197 -25.10 6.96 18.20
CA ARG A 197 -25.87 6.28 19.26
C ARG A 197 -25.66 6.92 20.64
N LYS A 198 -24.44 7.34 20.98
CA LYS A 198 -24.16 8.04 22.25
C LYS A 198 -24.87 9.40 22.31
N MET A 199 -24.88 10.14 21.20
CA MET A 199 -25.62 11.41 21.08
C MET A 199 -27.12 11.21 21.27
N LEU A 200 -27.72 10.21 20.61
CA LEU A 200 -29.14 9.88 20.76
C LEU A 200 -29.50 9.43 22.18
N ALA A 201 -28.63 8.64 22.82
CA ALA A 201 -28.81 8.23 24.23
C ALA A 201 -28.63 9.38 25.23
N GLY A 202 -27.88 10.42 24.87
CA GLY A 202 -27.75 11.67 25.63
C GLY A 202 -28.99 12.55 25.50
N LEU A 203 -29.55 12.67 24.30
CA LEU A 203 -30.78 13.43 24.03
C LEU A 203 -32.00 12.84 24.76
N GLY A 204 -32.12 11.51 24.83
CA GLY A 204 -33.19 10.84 25.58
C GLY A 204 -33.18 11.17 27.08
N ARG A 205 -32.00 11.37 27.69
CA ARG A 205 -31.87 11.79 29.09
C ARG A 205 -32.12 13.29 29.29
N GLY A 206 -31.72 14.12 28.33
CA GLY A 206 -31.97 15.58 28.38
C GLY A 206 -33.46 15.95 28.22
N SER A 207 -34.20 15.24 27.38
CA SER A 207 -35.64 15.45 27.20
C SER A 207 -36.46 15.03 28.42
N ALA A 208 -36.06 13.96 29.13
CA ALA A 208 -36.72 13.54 30.37
C ALA A 208 -36.56 14.58 31.51
N HIS A 209 -35.40 15.23 31.61
CA HIS A 209 -35.15 16.30 32.59
C HIS A 209 -35.94 17.59 32.26
N ARG A 210 -36.23 17.88 30.99
CA ARG A 210 -37.05 19.04 30.58
C ARG A 210 -38.55 18.83 30.76
N ALA A 211 -39.02 17.58 30.76
CA ALA A 211 -40.44 17.26 30.93
C ALA A 211 -40.93 17.37 32.40
N GLY A 212 -40.02 17.43 33.38
CA GLY A 212 -40.33 17.59 34.80
C GLY A 212 -40.28 19.02 35.33
N MET A 213 -39.98 20.03 34.50
CA MET A 213 -40.00 21.43 34.91
C MET A 213 -41.45 21.95 34.89
N PRO A 214 -42.01 22.41 36.03
CA PRO A 214 -43.32 23.04 36.03
C PRO A 214 -43.25 24.28 35.15
N ARG A 215 -44.16 24.37 34.17
CA ARG A 215 -44.36 25.60 33.40
C ARG A 215 -44.89 26.64 34.38
N SER A 216 -44.04 27.57 34.81
CA SER A 216 -44.49 28.78 35.49
C SER A 216 -45.38 29.55 34.53
N ALA A 217 -46.67 29.59 34.85
CA ALA A 217 -47.67 30.45 34.24
C ALA A 217 -47.43 31.91 34.68
#